data_AF-A0A8H5HN74-F1
#
_entry.id   AF-A0A8H5HN74-F1
#
_cell.length_a   1.000
_cell.length_b   1.000
_cell.length_c   1.000
_cell.angle_alpha   90.00
_cell.angle_beta   90.00
_cell.angle_gamma   90.00
#
_symmetry.space_group_name_H-M   'P 1'
#
loop_
_entity.id
_entity.type
_entity.pdbx_description
1 polymer ?
#
loop_
_entity_poly.entity_id
_entity_poly.type
_entity_poly.pdbx_seq_one_letter_code
_entity_poly.pdbx_strand_id
1 'polypeptide(L)'
;MAKAEYDTDHPMARGSRHLTGSKPIFYFILALGCAIGHHVVNTLLAGEPVDTLMNLDRFAITAFNKSFPLKNLTQKQQHWILNLFAFLFKSFVVRSMSCGLSQHAWKALRTTELTVLQIDRVIELQHRRPSGLLSLTLWTNCFSFVLYGIITIVVPYAAIFPGGSLTVAESDGVSVYVYNPRWLAIPYACTLGVTFLCIALGTHHLFNHNKTNLSFAFSHILSATRNVSFDRALAAANKHHVPGKVLHQIGEVRFGVLRETGREAFANVEDLEDEGDEDGTGCFGC
;
A
#
# COMPACT_ATOMS: atom_id res chain seq x y z
N MET A 1 16.60 -43.38 -20.36
CA MET A 1 16.61 -42.20 -19.45
C MET A 1 16.49 -40.94 -20.30
N ALA A 2 15.27 -40.42 -20.46
CA ALA A 2 15.02 -39.21 -21.25
C ALA A 2 15.08 -37.99 -20.32
N LYS A 3 16.05 -37.10 -20.56
CA LYS A 3 16.19 -35.83 -19.87
C LYS A 3 15.15 -34.89 -20.49
N ALA A 4 14.02 -34.71 -19.81
CA ALA A 4 13.01 -33.74 -20.23
C ALA A 4 13.60 -32.34 -20.03
N GLU A 5 14.09 -31.76 -21.13
CA GLU A 5 14.52 -30.38 -21.23
C GLU A 5 13.27 -29.51 -21.11
N TYR A 6 13.05 -28.98 -19.91
CA TYR A 6 11.91 -28.11 -19.60
C TYR A 6 12.20 -26.74 -20.21
N ASP A 7 11.65 -26.52 -21.40
CA ASP A 7 11.67 -25.24 -22.11
C ASP A 7 11.03 -24.16 -21.22
N THR A 8 11.88 -23.30 -20.65
CA THR A 8 11.49 -22.24 -19.72
C THR A 8 11.05 -20.96 -20.43
N ASP A 9 11.06 -20.94 -21.76
CA ASP A 9 10.69 -19.78 -22.57
C ASP A 9 9.19 -19.76 -22.90
N HIS A 10 8.34 -19.97 -21.89
CA HIS A 10 6.93 -19.60 -22.06
C HIS A 10 6.86 -18.08 -22.26
N PRO A 11 6.38 -17.59 -23.42
CA PRO A 11 6.25 -16.16 -23.68
C PRO A 11 5.13 -15.64 -22.78
N MET A 12 5.52 -15.15 -21.59
CA MET A 12 4.66 -14.41 -20.68
C MET A 12 3.86 -13.40 -21.50
N ALA A 13 2.54 -13.64 -21.54
CA ALA A 13 1.53 -12.94 -22.30
C ALA A 13 1.91 -11.48 -22.55
N ARG A 14 2.29 -11.19 -23.79
CA ARG A 14 2.67 -9.86 -24.28
C ARG A 14 1.47 -8.93 -24.48
N GLY A 15 0.33 -9.24 -23.87
CA GLY A 15 -0.92 -8.50 -24.00
C GLY A 15 -1.13 -7.53 -22.84
N SER A 16 -1.13 -6.23 -23.14
CA SER A 16 -1.47 -5.12 -22.23
C SER A 16 -0.37 -4.66 -21.24
N ARG A 17 0.78 -4.22 -21.78
CA ARG A 17 1.84 -3.53 -21.02
C ARG A 17 1.63 -2.01 -20.86
N HIS A 18 0.62 -1.43 -21.48
CA HIS A 18 0.47 0.01 -21.53
C HIS A 18 -0.58 0.50 -20.53
N LEU A 19 -0.23 1.51 -19.74
CA LEU A 19 -1.04 2.27 -18.76
C LEU A 19 -1.20 1.76 -17.33
N THR A 20 -0.75 0.56 -16.93
CA THR A 20 -0.89 0.22 -15.50
C THR A 20 0.08 1.04 -14.64
N GLY A 21 1.31 1.33 -15.09
CA GLY A 21 2.31 2.02 -14.28
C GLY A 21 1.98 3.47 -13.83
N SER A 22 0.99 4.14 -14.44
CA SER A 22 0.70 5.56 -14.14
C SER A 22 -0.26 5.78 -12.96
N LYS A 23 -0.81 4.73 -12.36
CA LYS A 23 -1.83 4.86 -11.29
C LYS A 23 -1.43 5.76 -10.11
N PRO A 24 -0.24 5.66 -9.49
CA PRO A 24 0.08 6.53 -8.35
C PRO A 24 0.16 8.00 -8.76
N ILE A 25 0.76 8.30 -9.92
CA ILE A 25 0.85 9.66 -10.47
C ILE A 25 -0.54 10.20 -10.80
N PHE A 26 -1.39 9.37 -11.43
CA PHE A 26 -2.76 9.75 -11.76
C PHE A 26 -3.58 10.14 -10.52
N TYR A 27 -3.55 9.32 -9.47
CA TYR A 27 -4.25 9.65 -8.22
C TYR A 27 -3.68 10.91 -7.56
N PHE A 28 -2.37 11.14 -7.67
CA PHE A 28 -1.77 12.37 -7.16
C PHE A 28 -2.22 13.62 -7.93
N ILE A 29 -2.30 13.54 -9.25
CA ILE A 29 -2.84 14.62 -10.10
C ILE A 29 -4.29 14.90 -9.74
N LEU A 30 -5.12 13.87 -9.55
CA LEU A 30 -6.49 14.05 -9.09
C LEU A 30 -6.56 14.71 -7.71
N ALA A 31 -5.69 14.33 -6.78
CA ALA A 31 -5.60 14.98 -5.49
C ALA A 31 -5.26 16.47 -5.64
N LEU A 32 -4.25 16.83 -6.44
CA LEU A 32 -3.91 18.23 -6.70
C LEU A 32 -5.10 19.00 -7.31
N GLY A 33 -5.84 18.39 -8.24
CA GLY A 33 -7.08 18.95 -8.79
C GLY A 33 -8.14 19.23 -7.71
N CYS A 34 -8.35 18.29 -6.78
CA CYS A 34 -9.26 18.49 -5.65
C CYS A 34 -8.78 19.57 -4.68
N ALA A 35 -7.47 19.70 -4.44
CA ALA A 35 -6.91 20.76 -3.59
C ALA A 35 -7.09 22.14 -4.22
N ILE A 36 -6.85 22.27 -5.53
CA ILE A 36 -7.11 23.51 -6.28
C ILE A 36 -8.62 23.82 -6.25
N GLY A 37 -9.48 22.84 -6.49
CA GLY A 37 -10.93 23.01 -6.40
C GLY A 37 -11.38 23.48 -5.02
N HIS A 38 -10.85 22.89 -3.95
CA HIS A 38 -11.09 23.32 -2.58
C HIS A 38 -10.68 24.78 -2.34
N HIS A 39 -9.49 25.18 -2.82
CA HIS A 39 -9.01 26.55 -2.71
C HIS A 39 -9.91 27.53 -3.46
N VAL A 40 -10.26 27.22 -4.71
CA VAL A 40 -11.15 28.03 -5.55
C VAL A 40 -12.51 28.24 -4.89
N VAL A 41 -13.12 27.17 -4.36
CA VAL A 41 -14.40 27.25 -3.63
C VAL A 41 -14.26 28.16 -2.41
N ASN A 42 -13.20 27.98 -1.62
CA ASN A 42 -12.97 28.78 -0.42
C ASN A 42 -12.81 30.27 -0.74
N THR A 43 -12.03 30.61 -1.77
CA THR A 43 -11.83 31.99 -2.24
C THR A 43 -13.14 32.61 -2.74
N LEU A 44 -13.95 31.85 -3.47
CA LEU A 44 -15.27 32.29 -3.94
C LEU A 44 -16.24 32.58 -2.77
N LEU A 45 -16.17 31.80 -1.70
CA LEU A 45 -16.99 31.98 -0.50
C LEU A 45 -16.51 33.15 0.36
N ALA A 46 -15.20 33.40 0.42
CA ALA A 46 -14.63 34.54 1.12
C ALA A 46 -15.01 35.90 0.49
N GLY A 47 -15.40 35.90 -0.79
CA GLY A 47 -15.80 37.11 -1.50
C GLY A 47 -14.63 38.00 -1.90
N GLU A 48 -13.41 37.47 -1.91
CA GLU A 48 -12.21 38.18 -2.34
C GLU A 48 -12.36 38.69 -3.79
N PRO A 49 -12.00 39.95 -4.09
CA PRO A 49 -12.10 40.50 -5.42
C PRO A 49 -11.20 39.72 -6.38
N VAL A 50 -11.76 39.29 -7.52
CA VAL A 50 -11.06 38.49 -8.55
C VAL A 50 -9.79 39.18 -9.07
N ASP A 51 -9.70 40.50 -8.91
CA ASP A 51 -8.61 41.32 -9.43
C ASP A 51 -7.29 41.18 -8.68
N THR A 52 -7.30 40.76 -7.41
CA THR A 52 -6.08 40.57 -6.59
C THR A 52 -5.45 39.19 -6.75
N LEU A 53 -6.09 38.28 -7.48
CA LEU A 53 -5.65 36.89 -7.65
C LEU A 53 -4.67 36.73 -8.83
N MET A 54 -3.77 35.74 -8.72
CA MET A 54 -2.86 35.37 -9.80
C MET A 54 -3.63 34.86 -11.03
N ASN A 55 -3.02 34.97 -12.23
CA ASN A 55 -3.67 34.62 -13.51
C ASN A 55 -4.24 33.19 -13.55
N LEU A 56 -3.56 32.21 -12.94
CA LEU A 56 -4.02 30.82 -12.91
C LEU A 56 -5.29 30.65 -12.06
N ASP A 57 -5.33 31.32 -10.89
CA ASP A 57 -6.49 31.30 -9.99
C ASP A 57 -7.68 32.00 -10.64
N ARG A 58 -7.45 33.12 -11.32
CA ARG A 58 -8.49 33.86 -12.06
C ARG A 58 -9.18 32.96 -13.09
N PHE A 59 -8.42 32.17 -13.86
CA PHE A 59 -8.98 31.25 -14.84
C PHE A 59 -9.82 30.15 -14.16
N ALA A 60 -9.25 29.49 -13.15
CA ALA A 60 -9.92 28.39 -12.44
C ALA A 60 -11.22 28.86 -11.75
N ILE A 61 -11.17 30.02 -11.07
CA ILE A 61 -12.33 30.65 -10.42
C ILE A 61 -13.41 31.01 -11.44
N THR A 62 -13.04 31.65 -12.55
CA THR A 62 -14.00 32.06 -13.59
C THR A 62 -14.69 30.85 -14.23
N ALA A 63 -13.90 29.82 -14.58
CA ALA A 63 -14.42 28.59 -15.16
C ALA A 63 -15.36 27.86 -14.17
N PHE A 64 -14.93 27.73 -12.91
CA PHE A 64 -15.71 27.05 -11.88
C PHE A 64 -17.01 27.78 -11.56
N ASN A 65 -16.98 29.10 -11.36
CA ASN A 65 -18.16 29.90 -11.04
C ASN A 65 -19.19 29.89 -12.19
N LYS A 66 -18.72 29.81 -13.45
CA LYS A 66 -19.60 29.65 -14.62
C LYS A 66 -20.29 28.28 -14.63
N SER A 67 -19.58 27.22 -14.27
CA SER A 67 -20.14 25.86 -14.20
C SER A 67 -21.02 25.63 -12.97
N PHE A 68 -20.70 26.28 -11.85
CA PHE A 68 -21.34 26.08 -10.55
C PHE A 68 -21.48 27.42 -9.82
N PRO A 69 -22.62 28.11 -9.93
CA PRO A 69 -22.86 29.39 -9.24
C PRO A 69 -23.06 29.19 -7.74
N LEU A 70 -21.95 29.07 -7.00
CA LEU A 70 -21.93 28.76 -5.56
C LEU A 70 -22.70 29.77 -4.69
N LYS A 71 -22.81 31.02 -5.12
CA LYS A 71 -23.52 32.08 -4.38
C LYS A 71 -25.03 31.83 -4.25
N ASN A 72 -25.61 31.04 -5.14
CA ASN A 72 -27.04 30.71 -5.10
C ASN A 72 -27.35 29.52 -4.18
N LEU A 73 -26.32 28.86 -3.64
CA LEU A 73 -26.47 27.69 -2.78
C LEU A 73 -26.63 28.11 -1.31
N THR A 74 -27.34 27.29 -0.55
CA THR A 74 -27.43 27.45 0.91
C THR A 74 -26.06 27.25 1.57
N GLN A 75 -25.83 27.90 2.71
CA GLN A 75 -24.58 27.74 3.49
C GLN A 75 -24.26 26.26 3.77
N LYS A 76 -25.29 25.45 4.04
CA LYS A 76 -25.17 24.00 4.26
C LYS A 76 -24.62 23.29 3.02
N GLN A 77 -25.10 23.63 1.82
CA GLN A 77 -24.60 23.06 0.56
C GLN A 77 -23.17 23.49 0.26
N GLN A 78 -22.84 24.76 0.49
CA GLN A 78 -21.47 25.28 0.31
C GLN A 78 -20.47 24.53 1.21
N HIS A 79 -20.81 24.34 2.48
CA HIS A 79 -19.98 23.60 3.42
C HIS A 79 -19.85 22.11 3.04
N TRP A 80 -20.91 21.50 2.52
CA TRP A 80 -20.86 20.12 2.03
C TRP A 80 -19.93 19.96 0.82
N ILE A 81 -19.97 20.90 -0.13
CA ILE A 81 -19.06 20.90 -1.30
C ILE A 81 -17.60 21.02 -0.84
N LEU A 82 -17.31 21.92 0.10
CA LEU A 82 -15.97 22.10 0.64
C LEU A 82 -15.46 20.81 1.30
N ASN A 83 -16.30 20.18 2.14
CA ASN A 83 -16.01 18.91 2.79
C ASN A 83 -15.81 17.76 1.79
N LEU A 84 -16.59 17.75 0.70
CA LEU A 84 -16.44 16.76 -0.37
C LEU A 84 -15.05 16.88 -1.03
N PHE A 85 -14.62 18.08 -1.39
CA PHE A 85 -13.28 18.28 -1.97
C PHE A 85 -12.16 17.87 -1.01
N ALA A 86 -12.28 18.21 0.26
CA ALA A 86 -11.31 17.80 1.29
C ALA A 86 -11.25 16.27 1.43
N PHE A 87 -12.41 15.61 1.45
CA PHE A 87 -12.51 14.15 1.51
C PHE A 87 -11.91 13.47 0.27
N LEU A 88 -12.20 13.99 -0.93
CA LEU A 88 -11.65 13.47 -2.19
C LEU A 88 -10.14 13.65 -2.26
N PHE A 89 -9.62 14.84 -1.92
CA PHE A 89 -8.18 15.09 -1.81
C PHE A 89 -7.50 14.04 -0.93
N LYS A 90 -8.01 13.86 0.30
CA LYS A 90 -7.47 12.89 1.26
C LYS A 90 -7.50 11.47 0.71
N SER A 91 -8.63 11.07 0.11
CA SER A 91 -8.81 9.73 -0.45
C SER A 91 -7.83 9.45 -1.59
N PHE A 92 -7.64 10.41 -2.49
CA PHE A 92 -6.71 10.29 -3.61
C PHE A 92 -5.25 10.30 -3.16
N VAL A 93 -4.86 11.14 -2.19
CA VAL A 93 -3.53 11.11 -1.58
C VAL A 93 -3.24 9.73 -0.97
N VAL A 94 -4.13 9.23 -0.12
CA VAL A 94 -3.97 7.91 0.52
C VAL A 94 -3.90 6.80 -0.52
N ARG A 95 -4.70 6.88 -1.58
CA ARG A 95 -4.67 5.88 -2.66
C ARG A 95 -3.38 5.94 -3.46
N SER A 96 -2.90 7.13 -3.80
CA SER A 96 -1.64 7.34 -4.51
C SER A 96 -0.47 6.76 -3.72
N MET A 97 -0.39 7.08 -2.42
CA MET A 97 0.59 6.52 -1.50
C MET A 97 0.50 4.99 -1.48
N SER A 98 -0.68 4.42 -1.20
CA SER A 98 -0.88 2.97 -1.14
C SER A 98 -0.43 2.24 -2.41
N CYS A 99 -0.63 2.83 -3.60
CA CYS A 99 -0.14 2.28 -4.86
C CYS A 99 1.40 2.27 -4.93
N GLY A 100 2.06 3.40 -4.66
CA GLY A 100 3.52 3.48 -4.67
C GLY A 100 4.15 2.51 -3.66
N LEU A 101 3.50 2.34 -2.53
CA LEU A 101 3.97 1.51 -1.43
C LEU A 101 3.80 0.04 -1.74
N SER A 102 2.75 -0.32 -2.47
CA SER A 102 2.63 -1.67 -2.97
C SER A 102 3.79 -2.02 -3.91
N GLN A 103 4.26 -1.08 -4.72
CA GLN A 103 5.42 -1.34 -5.59
C GLN A 103 6.71 -1.51 -4.81
N HIS A 104 6.95 -0.64 -3.81
CA HIS A 104 8.11 -0.80 -2.92
C HIS A 104 8.09 -2.16 -2.21
N ALA A 105 6.90 -2.57 -1.75
CA ALA A 105 6.73 -3.82 -1.06
C ALA A 105 7.04 -5.04 -1.93
N TRP A 106 6.54 -5.04 -3.15
CA TRP A 106 6.83 -6.09 -4.13
C TRP A 106 8.30 -6.18 -4.50
N LYS A 107 9.01 -5.05 -4.54
CA LYS A 107 10.47 -5.05 -4.70
C LYS A 107 11.10 -5.79 -3.53
N ALA A 108 10.79 -5.39 -2.31
CA ALA A 108 11.39 -5.98 -1.11
C ALA A 108 11.13 -7.48 -1.04
N LEU A 109 9.88 -7.93 -1.22
CA LEU A 109 9.52 -9.35 -1.31
C LEU A 109 10.40 -10.12 -2.33
N ARG A 110 10.69 -9.53 -3.48
CA ARG A 110 11.55 -10.17 -4.50
C ARG A 110 13.04 -10.12 -4.18
N THR A 111 13.51 -9.09 -3.49
CA THR A 111 14.94 -8.89 -3.25
C THR A 111 15.43 -9.53 -1.97
N THR A 112 14.60 -9.60 -0.93
CA THR A 112 14.98 -10.10 0.41
C THR A 112 14.45 -11.51 0.63
N GLU A 113 15.25 -12.33 1.30
CA GLU A 113 14.85 -13.65 1.77
C GLU A 113 13.97 -13.44 3.01
N LEU A 114 12.72 -13.92 2.97
CA LEU A 114 11.76 -13.73 4.04
C LEU A 114 11.16 -15.09 4.44
N THR A 115 10.97 -15.29 5.74
CA THR A 115 10.21 -16.44 6.24
C THR A 115 8.72 -16.26 5.95
N VAL A 116 7.97 -17.36 5.87
CA VAL A 116 6.51 -17.33 5.68
C VAL A 116 5.83 -16.43 6.72
N LEU A 117 6.30 -16.49 7.98
CA LEU A 117 5.81 -15.63 9.06
C LEU A 117 6.08 -14.14 8.80
N GLN A 118 7.24 -13.78 8.24
CA GLN A 118 7.54 -12.39 7.89
C GLN A 118 6.67 -11.90 6.74
N ILE A 119 6.39 -12.75 5.75
CA ILE A 119 5.49 -12.45 4.64
C ILE A 119 4.08 -12.19 5.18
N ASP A 120 3.58 -13.04 6.06
CA ASP A 120 2.28 -12.84 6.71
C ASP A 120 2.24 -11.52 7.48
N ARG A 121 3.29 -11.18 8.23
CA ARG A 121 3.37 -9.89 8.94
C ARG A 121 3.42 -8.69 7.98
N VAL A 122 4.08 -8.80 6.83
CA VAL A 122 4.07 -7.76 5.79
C VAL A 122 2.66 -7.59 5.21
N ILE A 123 1.95 -8.69 4.97
CA ILE A 123 0.56 -8.67 4.51
C ILE A 123 -0.37 -8.11 5.59
N GLU A 124 -0.18 -8.46 6.86
CA GLU A 124 -0.94 -7.89 7.99
C GLU A 124 -0.75 -6.37 8.09
N LEU A 125 0.49 -5.90 7.93
CA LEU A 125 0.81 -4.48 7.96
C LEU A 125 0.11 -3.73 6.80
N GLN A 126 0.06 -4.34 5.62
CA GLN A 126 -0.70 -3.83 4.47
C GLN A 126 -2.20 -3.70 4.79
N HIS A 127 -2.76 -4.63 5.57
CA HIS A 127 -4.17 -4.64 5.99
C HIS A 127 -4.45 -3.73 7.19
N ARG A 128 -3.53 -2.79 7.50
CA ARG A 128 -3.63 -1.81 8.60
C ARG A 128 -3.72 -2.44 9.99
N ARG A 129 -3.21 -3.66 10.18
CA ARG A 129 -3.11 -4.24 11.53
C ARG A 129 -1.79 -3.79 12.18
N PRO A 130 -1.83 -3.12 13.34
CA PRO A 130 -0.63 -2.56 13.97
C PRO A 130 0.28 -3.63 14.59
N SER A 131 -0.20 -4.86 14.79
CA SER A 131 0.58 -5.97 15.35
C SER A 131 1.89 -6.22 14.60
N GLY A 132 1.89 -6.04 13.27
CA GLY A 132 3.09 -6.21 12.44
C GLY A 132 4.22 -5.22 12.77
N LEU A 133 3.91 -4.03 13.32
CA LEU A 133 4.91 -3.01 13.67
C LEU A 133 5.80 -3.40 14.85
N LEU A 134 5.36 -4.33 15.70
CA LEU A 134 6.11 -4.74 16.88
C LEU A 134 7.19 -5.79 16.57
N SER A 135 7.25 -6.28 15.33
CA SER A 135 8.26 -7.26 14.90
C SER A 135 9.61 -6.59 14.68
N LEU A 136 10.51 -6.68 15.67
CA LEU A 136 11.90 -6.17 15.56
C LEU A 136 12.64 -6.70 14.31
N THR A 137 12.36 -7.93 13.89
CA THR A 137 12.93 -8.50 12.67
C THR A 137 12.50 -7.76 11.40
N LEU A 138 11.29 -7.19 11.38
CA LEU A 138 10.85 -6.36 10.26
C LEU A 138 11.52 -4.98 10.29
N TRP A 139 11.83 -4.46 11.47
CA TRP A 139 12.57 -3.20 11.58
C TRP A 139 13.98 -3.31 11.01
N THR A 140 14.67 -4.43 11.25
CA THR A 140 16.05 -4.63 10.76
C THR A 140 16.09 -4.95 9.27
N ASN A 141 15.21 -5.85 8.81
CA ASN A 141 15.31 -6.40 7.45
C ASN A 141 14.44 -5.65 6.44
N CYS A 142 13.42 -4.93 6.93
CA CYS A 142 12.36 -4.32 6.14
C CYS A 142 12.02 -2.92 6.68
N PHE A 143 13.02 -2.15 7.12
CA PHE A 143 12.82 -0.83 7.74
C PHE A 143 11.86 0.08 6.95
N SER A 144 12.01 0.12 5.62
CA SER A 144 11.17 0.93 4.73
C SER A 144 9.67 0.57 4.80
N PHE A 145 9.33 -0.69 5.07
CA PHE A 145 7.94 -1.13 5.28
C PHE A 145 7.38 -0.67 6.63
N VAL A 146 8.19 -0.76 7.67
CA VAL A 146 7.78 -0.34 9.01
C VAL A 146 7.52 1.16 9.02
N LEU A 147 8.45 1.94 8.46
CA LEU A 147 8.27 3.39 8.30
C LEU A 147 6.96 3.72 7.58
N TYR A 148 6.62 2.91 6.58
CA TYR A 148 5.34 3.03 5.87
C TYR A 148 4.12 2.67 6.73
N GLY A 149 4.16 1.55 7.47
CA GLY A 149 3.09 1.19 8.41
C GLY A 149 2.81 2.32 9.40
N ILE A 150 3.87 2.95 9.92
CA ILE A 150 3.77 4.14 10.76
C ILE A 150 3.11 5.29 10.00
N ILE A 151 3.58 5.64 8.80
CA ILE A 151 3.00 6.73 7.99
C ILE A 151 1.50 6.50 7.76
N THR A 152 1.07 5.30 7.38
CA THR A 152 -0.34 5.01 7.12
C THR A 152 -1.24 5.05 8.34
N ILE A 153 -0.69 4.75 9.51
CA ILE A 153 -1.39 4.92 10.79
C ILE A 153 -1.43 6.40 11.15
N VAL A 154 -0.32 7.14 10.99
CA VAL A 154 -0.17 8.54 11.38
C VAL A 154 -0.96 9.50 10.49
N VAL A 155 -1.04 9.27 9.18
CA VAL A 155 -1.73 10.18 8.22
C VAL A 155 -3.21 10.43 8.59
N PRO A 156 -4.02 9.42 8.97
CA PRO A 156 -5.34 9.64 9.53
C PRO A 156 -5.37 10.54 10.78
N TYR A 157 -4.42 10.38 11.70
CA TYR A 157 -4.30 11.22 12.91
C TYR A 157 -3.85 12.64 12.58
N ALA A 158 -2.97 12.81 11.60
CA ALA A 158 -2.54 14.13 11.10
C ALA A 158 -3.72 14.98 10.61
N ALA A 159 -4.83 14.36 10.19
CA ALA A 159 -6.05 15.06 9.80
C ALA A 159 -6.96 15.46 10.98
N ILE A 160 -6.70 14.96 12.19
CA ILE A 160 -7.43 15.33 13.42
C ILE A 160 -6.78 16.55 14.07
N PHE A 161 -5.46 16.68 13.99
CA PHE A 161 -4.70 17.78 14.58
C PHE A 161 -5.00 19.20 14.07
N PRO A 162 -5.51 19.46 12.85
CA PRO A 162 -5.91 20.81 12.45
C PRO A 162 -6.96 21.42 13.39
N GLY A 163 -7.81 20.58 14.00
CA GLY A 163 -8.73 21.02 15.05
C GLY A 163 -8.03 21.53 16.32
N GLY A 164 -6.82 21.04 16.62
CA GLY A 164 -6.01 21.51 17.75
C GLY A 164 -5.34 22.87 17.52
N SER A 165 -5.38 23.40 16.28
CA SER A 165 -4.89 24.75 15.96
C SER A 165 -5.96 25.83 16.08
N LEU A 166 -7.19 25.45 16.45
CA LEU A 166 -8.31 26.35 16.66
C LEU A 166 -8.15 27.06 18.01
N THR A 167 -7.84 28.36 17.98
CA THR A 167 -8.09 29.22 19.14
C THR A 167 -9.47 29.85 18.97
N VAL A 168 -10.33 29.66 19.97
CA VAL A 168 -11.64 30.33 20.02
C VAL A 168 -11.39 31.73 20.59
N ALA A 169 -11.59 32.76 19.77
CA ALA A 169 -11.67 34.13 20.23
C ALA A 169 -13.16 34.51 20.31
N GLU A 170 -13.59 35.10 21.41
CA GLU A 170 -14.93 35.66 21.52
C GLU A 170 -14.88 37.13 21.08
N SER A 171 -15.68 37.49 20.07
CA SER A 171 -15.86 38.86 19.62
C SER A 171 -17.35 39.14 19.56
N ASP A 172 -17.82 40.12 20.34
CA ASP A 172 -19.22 40.57 20.36
C ASP A 172 -20.25 39.44 20.62
N GLY A 173 -19.91 38.47 21.49
CA GLY A 173 -20.77 37.33 21.80
C GLY A 173 -20.86 36.27 20.70
N VAL A 174 -20.02 36.38 19.66
CA VAL A 174 -19.86 35.36 18.62
C VAL A 174 -18.49 34.69 18.78
N SER A 175 -18.47 33.36 18.79
CA SER A 175 -17.23 32.59 18.77
C SER A 175 -16.61 32.63 17.37
N VAL A 176 -15.49 33.36 17.26
CA VAL A 176 -14.70 33.44 16.04
C VAL A 176 -13.51 32.47 16.17
N TYR A 177 -13.42 31.54 15.22
CA TYR A 177 -12.30 30.62 15.15
C TYR A 177 -11.12 31.31 14.44
N VAL A 178 -10.07 31.61 15.20
CA VAL A 178 -8.84 32.20 14.67
C VAL A 178 -7.81 31.09 14.50
N TYR A 179 -7.26 30.99 13.30
CA TYR A 179 -6.21 30.03 12.97
C TYR A 179 -4.85 30.71 12.99
N ASN A 180 -3.85 30.09 13.60
CA ASN A 180 -2.48 30.51 13.44
C ASN A 180 -1.90 29.88 12.15
N PRO A 181 -1.54 30.68 11.12
CA PRO A 181 -1.13 30.15 9.83
C PRO A 181 0.17 29.32 9.90
N ARG A 182 1.05 29.60 10.88
CA ARG A 182 2.31 28.86 11.04
C ARG A 182 2.08 27.43 11.52
N TRP A 183 1.21 27.27 12.52
CA TRP A 183 0.87 25.94 13.06
C TRP A 183 0.04 25.12 12.08
N LEU A 184 -0.69 25.77 11.17
CA LEU A 184 -1.36 25.10 10.06
C LEU A 184 -0.38 24.71 8.95
N ALA A 185 0.61 25.54 8.61
CA ALA A 185 1.54 25.24 7.52
C ALA A 185 2.40 23.98 7.76
N ILE A 186 2.87 23.77 9.00
CA ILE A 186 3.78 22.65 9.35
C ILE A 186 3.17 21.27 9.05
N PRO A 187 1.98 20.88 9.57
CA PRO A 187 1.42 19.56 9.32
C PRO A 187 1.06 19.34 7.85
N TYR A 188 0.65 20.39 7.13
CA TYR A 188 0.38 20.30 5.69
C TYR A 188 1.66 20.09 4.90
N ALA A 189 2.72 20.85 5.18
CA ALA A 189 4.02 20.69 4.55
C ALA A 189 4.62 19.29 4.83
N CYS A 190 4.52 18.82 6.07
CA CYS A 190 4.97 17.48 6.45
C CYS A 190 4.19 16.40 5.69
N THR A 191 2.85 16.49 5.66
CA THR A 191 2.00 15.51 4.94
C THR A 191 2.33 15.48 3.45
N LEU A 192 2.43 16.65 2.81
CA LEU A 192 2.78 16.76 1.39
C LEU A 192 4.19 16.22 1.12
N GLY A 193 5.17 16.53 1.97
CA GLY A 193 6.54 16.04 1.84
C GLY A 193 6.60 14.51 1.93
N VAL A 194 5.91 13.92 2.91
CA VAL A 194 5.82 12.46 3.07
C VAL A 194 5.11 11.83 1.87
N THR A 195 3.99 12.41 1.41
CA THR A 195 3.28 11.93 0.22
C THR A 195 4.19 11.96 -1.02
N PHE A 196 4.91 13.06 -1.25
CA PHE A 196 5.82 13.21 -2.37
C PHE A 196 6.94 12.17 -2.34
N LEU A 197 7.55 11.96 -1.17
CA LEU A 197 8.58 10.95 -0.97
C LEU A 197 8.06 9.53 -1.28
N CYS A 198 6.88 9.18 -0.77
CA CYS A 198 6.26 7.89 -1.04
C CYS A 198 5.99 7.68 -2.54
N ILE A 199 5.51 8.71 -3.24
CA ILE A 199 5.25 8.65 -4.68
C ILE A 199 6.55 8.55 -5.46
N ALA A 200 7.57 9.33 -5.11
CA ALA A 200 8.87 9.29 -5.77
C ALA A 200 9.52 7.91 -5.65
N LEU A 201 9.54 7.33 -4.45
CA LEU A 201 10.08 5.99 -4.19
C LEU A 201 9.24 4.91 -4.90
N GLY A 202 7.92 4.98 -4.79
CA GLY A 202 7.03 4.01 -5.43
C GLY A 202 7.15 4.02 -6.96
N THR A 203 7.17 5.21 -7.54
CA THR A 203 7.37 5.43 -8.98
C THR A 203 8.75 4.95 -9.42
N HIS A 204 9.81 5.27 -8.67
CA HIS A 204 11.17 4.80 -8.94
C HIS A 204 11.25 3.27 -8.97
N HIS A 205 10.64 2.58 -8.00
CA HIS A 205 10.64 1.11 -7.98
C HIS A 205 9.76 0.49 -9.06
N LEU A 206 8.66 1.13 -9.41
CA LEU A 206 7.79 0.70 -10.49
C LEU A 206 8.52 0.69 -11.83
N PHE A 207 9.25 1.77 -12.13
CA PHE A 207 10.01 1.89 -13.38
C PHE A 207 11.25 1.00 -13.40
N ASN A 208 11.98 0.90 -12.28
CA ASN A 208 13.27 0.20 -12.26
C ASN A 208 13.18 -1.31 -11.97
N HIS A 209 12.15 -1.76 -11.25
CA HIS A 209 12.07 -3.16 -10.79
C HIS A 209 10.79 -3.86 -11.21
N ASN A 210 9.62 -3.28 -10.96
CA ASN A 210 8.38 -4.05 -11.03
C ASN A 210 7.79 -4.16 -12.42
N LYS A 211 8.06 -3.22 -13.36
CA LYS A 211 7.58 -3.15 -14.75
C LYS A 211 6.04 -3.21 -14.95
N THR A 212 5.29 -3.69 -13.97
CA THR A 212 3.84 -3.83 -13.93
C THR A 212 3.33 -3.48 -12.52
N ASN A 213 2.08 -3.01 -12.44
CA ASN A 213 1.47 -2.78 -11.13
C ASN A 213 1.05 -4.10 -10.50
N LEU A 214 1.86 -4.54 -9.54
CA LEU A 214 1.53 -5.71 -8.75
C LEU A 214 0.52 -5.32 -7.66
N SER A 215 -0.62 -6.00 -7.67
CA SER A 215 -1.63 -5.97 -6.62
C SER A 215 -1.30 -7.00 -5.53
N PHE A 216 -1.76 -6.77 -4.31
CA PHE A 216 -1.74 -7.76 -3.22
C PHE A 216 -2.97 -8.68 -3.22
N ALA A 217 -3.71 -8.74 -4.33
CA ALA A 217 -4.73 -9.76 -4.48
C ALA A 217 -4.08 -11.14 -4.27
N PHE A 218 -4.72 -12.01 -3.50
CA PHE A 218 -4.19 -13.34 -3.20
C PHE A 218 -3.80 -14.10 -4.47
N SER A 219 -4.57 -13.96 -5.55
CA SER A 219 -4.24 -14.54 -6.86
C SER A 219 -2.93 -14.01 -7.45
N HIS A 220 -2.61 -12.72 -7.27
CA HIS A 220 -1.36 -12.12 -7.72
C HIS A 220 -0.18 -12.52 -6.84
N ILE A 221 -0.42 -12.67 -5.54
CA ILE A 221 0.56 -13.25 -4.61
C ILE A 221 0.83 -14.65 -5.10
N LEU A 222 -0.14 -15.56 -5.08
CA LEU A 222 0.01 -16.93 -5.57
C LEU A 222 0.67 -16.99 -6.94
N SER A 223 0.27 -16.20 -7.93
CA SER A 223 0.89 -16.26 -9.27
C SER A 223 2.34 -15.81 -9.29
N ALA A 224 2.73 -14.86 -8.42
CA ALA A 224 4.11 -14.38 -8.30
C ALA A 224 4.96 -15.23 -7.35
N THR A 225 4.32 -15.96 -6.43
CA THR A 225 4.98 -16.79 -5.41
C THR A 225 5.03 -18.25 -5.79
N ARG A 226 4.16 -18.70 -6.70
CA ARG A 226 4.09 -20.09 -7.15
C ARG A 226 5.39 -20.47 -7.83
N ASN A 227 5.97 -21.52 -7.29
CA ASN A 227 7.22 -22.10 -7.70
C ASN A 227 7.05 -23.61 -7.66
N VAL A 228 7.69 -24.34 -8.57
CA VAL A 228 7.66 -25.80 -8.62
C VAL A 228 8.04 -26.42 -7.27
N SER A 229 8.98 -25.83 -6.52
CA SER A 229 9.31 -26.33 -5.17
C SER A 229 8.21 -26.10 -4.15
N PHE A 230 7.49 -24.98 -4.24
CA PHE A 230 6.34 -24.73 -3.37
C PHE A 230 5.21 -25.71 -3.69
N ASP A 231 4.95 -25.94 -4.98
CA ASP A 231 3.95 -26.93 -5.44
C ASP A 231 4.33 -28.35 -4.97
N ARG A 232 5.61 -28.73 -5.01
CA ARG A 232 6.09 -30.02 -4.48
C ARG A 232 5.95 -30.12 -2.97
N ALA A 233 6.34 -29.09 -2.23
CA ALA A 233 6.20 -29.07 -0.76
C ALA A 233 4.73 -29.15 -0.34
N LEU A 234 3.84 -28.45 -1.05
CA LEU A 234 2.40 -28.51 -0.82
C LEU A 234 1.82 -29.88 -1.15
N ALA A 235 2.28 -30.52 -2.24
CA ALA A 235 1.89 -31.88 -2.61
C ALA A 235 2.33 -32.91 -1.58
N ALA A 236 3.57 -32.81 -1.06
CA ALA A 236 4.07 -33.64 0.03
C ALA A 236 3.24 -33.42 1.31
N ALA A 237 3.04 -32.17 1.73
CA ALA A 237 2.25 -31.87 2.92
C ALA A 237 0.81 -32.42 2.86
N ASN A 238 0.16 -32.31 1.69
CA ASN A 238 -1.18 -32.87 1.46
C ASN A 238 -1.20 -34.40 1.49
N LYS A 239 -0.17 -35.06 0.95
CA LYS A 239 -0.07 -36.52 0.92
C LYS A 239 0.05 -37.10 2.34
N HIS A 240 0.79 -36.43 3.23
CA HIS A 240 1.10 -36.93 4.57
C HIS A 240 0.20 -36.38 5.68
N HIS A 241 -0.91 -35.68 5.35
CA HIS A 241 -1.82 -35.06 6.33
C HIS A 241 -1.10 -34.22 7.39
N VAL A 242 0.03 -33.59 7.02
CA VAL A 242 0.90 -32.95 7.99
C VAL A 242 0.18 -31.74 8.58
N PRO A 243 -0.01 -31.64 9.90
CA PRO A 243 -0.71 -30.51 10.51
C PRO A 243 0.04 -29.21 10.16
N GLY A 244 -0.71 -28.15 9.86
CA GLY A 244 -0.18 -26.88 9.31
C GLY A 244 0.94 -26.18 10.11
N LYS A 245 1.28 -26.68 11.31
CA LYS A 245 2.43 -26.23 12.09
C LYS A 245 3.78 -26.51 11.42
N VAL A 246 3.91 -27.59 10.63
CA VAL A 246 5.18 -27.93 9.95
C VAL A 246 5.44 -26.99 8.76
N LEU A 247 4.38 -26.39 8.20
CA LEU A 247 4.52 -25.40 7.12
C LEU A 247 5.29 -24.15 7.55
N HIS A 248 5.27 -23.81 8.84
CA HIS A 248 6.06 -22.71 9.40
C HIS A 248 7.56 -23.01 9.54
N GLN A 249 7.96 -24.30 9.46
CA GLN A 249 9.35 -24.74 9.50
C GLN A 249 9.98 -24.83 8.09
N ILE A 250 9.18 -24.71 7.03
CA ILE A 250 9.70 -24.56 5.67
C ILE A 250 10.54 -23.27 5.66
N GLY A 251 11.85 -23.44 5.46
CA GLY A 251 12.86 -22.38 5.58
C GLY A 251 12.60 -21.16 4.70
N GLU A 252 13.45 -20.14 4.88
CA GLU A 252 13.35 -18.84 4.19
C GLU A 252 13.00 -18.99 2.70
N VAL A 253 11.89 -18.36 2.30
CA VAL A 253 11.37 -18.47 0.94
C VAL A 253 11.72 -17.18 0.22
N ARG A 254 12.48 -17.29 -0.87
CA ARG A 254 12.75 -16.16 -1.76
C ARG A 254 11.79 -16.18 -2.94
N PHE A 255 11.08 -15.08 -3.17
CA PHE A 255 10.17 -14.99 -4.31
C PHE A 255 10.94 -14.88 -5.64
N GLY A 256 10.65 -15.80 -6.56
CA GLY A 256 11.09 -15.72 -7.95
C GLY A 256 12.44 -16.37 -8.30
N VAL A 257 13.18 -16.93 -7.34
CA VAL A 257 14.41 -17.71 -7.64
C VAL A 257 14.52 -18.91 -6.70
N LEU A 258 14.61 -20.11 -7.26
CA LEU A 258 14.91 -21.36 -6.55
C LEU A 258 16.36 -21.35 -6.06
N ARG A 259 16.60 -21.63 -4.78
CA ARG A 259 17.91 -22.03 -4.29
C ARG A 259 17.94 -23.55 -4.12
N GLU A 260 19.03 -24.18 -4.56
CA GLU A 260 19.25 -25.63 -4.45
C GLU A 260 19.30 -26.10 -2.99
N THR A 261 19.62 -25.22 -2.03
CA THR A 261 19.72 -25.54 -0.60
C THR A 261 18.40 -25.88 0.08
N GLY A 262 17.24 -25.53 -0.50
CA GLY A 262 15.96 -26.05 0.01
C GLY A 262 15.87 -27.57 -0.09
N ARG A 263 16.58 -28.18 -1.04
CA ARG A 263 16.63 -29.64 -1.23
C ARG A 263 17.24 -30.35 -0.02
N GLU A 264 18.17 -29.73 0.70
CA GLU A 264 18.76 -30.30 1.92
C GLU A 264 17.81 -30.21 3.12
N ALA A 265 16.99 -29.16 3.21
CA ALA A 265 15.96 -29.07 4.24
C ALA A 265 14.83 -30.10 4.03
N PHE A 266 14.55 -30.50 2.78
CA PHE A 266 13.57 -31.54 2.46
C PHE A 266 14.15 -32.96 2.48
N ALA A 267 15.44 -33.14 2.20
CA ALA A 267 16.12 -34.44 2.35
C ALA A 267 16.00 -34.96 3.79
N ASN A 268 16.18 -34.08 4.78
CA ASN A 268 16.01 -34.43 6.19
C ASN A 268 14.55 -34.74 6.60
N VAL A 269 13.55 -34.39 5.78
CA VAL A 269 12.15 -34.77 6.03
C VAL A 269 11.85 -36.15 5.44
N GLU A 270 12.42 -36.48 4.28
CA GLU A 270 12.39 -37.86 3.74
C GLU A 270 13.13 -38.83 4.67
N ASP A 271 14.22 -38.41 5.32
CA ASP A 271 14.93 -39.25 6.31
C ASP A 271 14.12 -39.51 7.59
N LEU A 272 13.08 -38.71 7.88
CA LEU A 272 12.14 -38.94 8.98
C LEU A 272 10.97 -39.86 8.57
N GLU A 273 10.80 -40.17 7.27
CA GLU A 273 9.78 -41.11 6.79
C GLU A 273 10.20 -42.57 6.98
N ASP A 274 11.50 -42.87 7.05
CA ASP A 274 12.02 -44.25 7.16
C ASP A 274 12.13 -44.79 8.60
N GLU A 275 11.96 -43.97 9.65
CA GLU A 275 12.00 -44.43 11.05
C GLU A 275 10.62 -44.83 11.63
N GLY A 276 9.54 -44.73 10.85
CA GLY A 276 8.16 -44.84 11.37
C GLY A 276 7.39 -46.15 11.14
N ASP A 277 7.85 -47.05 10.26
CA ASP A 277 7.03 -48.19 9.79
C ASP A 277 7.53 -49.58 10.25
N GLU A 278 8.57 -49.66 11.09
CA GLU A 278 9.00 -50.91 11.72
C GLU A 278 8.41 -51.06 13.13
N ASP A 279 7.11 -51.39 13.24
CA ASP A 279 6.56 -52.21 14.34
C ASP A 279 5.02 -52.25 14.25
N GLY A 280 4.47 -53.29 13.61
CA GLY A 280 3.01 -53.40 13.60
C GLY A 280 2.33 -54.57 12.88
N THR A 281 3.03 -55.54 12.30
CA THR A 281 2.40 -56.78 11.85
C THR A 281 2.26 -57.76 13.02
N GLY A 282 1.35 -57.44 13.95
CA GLY A 282 0.80 -58.38 14.92
C GLY A 282 -0.42 -59.09 14.32
N CYS A 283 -0.25 -60.37 14.03
CA CYS A 283 -1.24 -61.31 13.53
C CYS A 283 -2.62 -61.17 14.19
N PHE A 284 -3.67 -60.94 13.40
CA PHE A 284 -5.02 -61.43 13.72
C PHE A 284 -5.32 -62.58 12.77
N GLY A 285 -5.15 -63.80 13.28
CA GLY A 285 -5.70 -65.01 12.72
C GLY A 285 -7.02 -65.36 13.42
N CYS A 286 -7.98 -65.79 12.59
CA CYS A 286 -9.25 -66.48 12.89
C CYS A 286 -10.34 -65.68 13.60
#